data_AF-A0AAV9BKT6-F1
#
_entry.id   AF-A0AAV9BKT6-F1
#
_cell.length_a   1.000
_cell.length_b   1.000
_cell.length_c   1.000
_cell.angle_alpha   90.00
_cell.angle_beta   90.00
_cell.angle_gamma   90.00
#
_symmetry.space_group_name_H-M   'P 1'
#
loop_
_entity.id
_entity.type
_entity.pdbx_description
1 polymer ?
#
loop_
_entity_poly.entity_id
_entity_poly.type
_entity_poly.pdbx_seq_one_letter_code
_entity_poly.pdbx_strand_id
1 'polypeptide(L)'
;MIGARELFYYLKGGRVDYGEEHSKIYGHSRFGRVYDKGHYPEWDEQHPIHFVGHSAGAQVARLLQQMLADKAFEGYDNTNENWVLSLTSLSGALNGTTRTYLDGMQPEDGRSLKHVSLLQLCRLGVIVYDWLDIPLLKSYYNFGFDHFNLSWRKSGIWGLLDCLLGNTGPFTSGDWILPDLTLQGSIKLNSSLQTFPNTFYFSYATKRTTKFMGITMPSSVLGIHPLLFIRVLQMSQRRHPSDISSPYKGYRDEDWEDNDGALNTISMTHPRLPVEHPNHLVIDESDFSPLQPGIWLVLPVAS
;
A
#
# COMPACT_ATOMS: atom_id res chain seq x y z
N MET A 1 0.39 -8.65 2.04
CA MET A 1 0.75 -9.91 1.33
C MET A 1 -0.26 -10.29 0.25
N ILE A 2 -1.56 -10.26 0.56
CA ILE A 2 -2.68 -10.63 -0.36
C ILE A 2 -2.53 -10.03 -1.76
N GLY A 3 -2.45 -8.70 -1.88
CA GLY A 3 -2.42 -8.03 -3.18
C GLY A 3 -1.24 -8.41 -4.08
N ALA A 4 -0.07 -8.70 -3.49
CA ALA A 4 1.11 -9.15 -4.26
C ALA A 4 0.89 -10.55 -4.83
N ARG A 5 0.29 -11.46 -4.05
CA ARG A 5 -0.05 -12.81 -4.52
C ARG A 5 -1.15 -12.77 -5.58
N GLU A 6 -2.18 -11.97 -5.40
CA GLU A 6 -3.22 -11.78 -6.42
C GLU A 6 -2.64 -11.23 -7.73
N LEU A 7 -1.75 -10.24 -7.66
CA LEU A 7 -1.08 -9.69 -8.82
C LEU A 7 -0.21 -10.74 -9.55
N PHE A 8 0.52 -11.57 -8.80
CA PHE A 8 1.30 -12.67 -9.38
C PHE A 8 0.42 -13.61 -10.21
N TYR A 9 -0.65 -14.14 -9.62
CA TYR A 9 -1.53 -15.10 -10.31
C TYR A 9 -2.41 -14.43 -11.38
N TYR A 10 -2.71 -13.14 -11.26
CA TYR A 10 -3.34 -12.36 -12.32
C TYR A 10 -2.44 -12.32 -13.58
N LEU A 11 -1.14 -12.11 -13.42
CA LEU A 11 -0.18 -12.09 -14.52
C LEU A 11 0.15 -13.49 -15.03
N LYS A 12 0.58 -14.38 -14.13
CA LYS A 12 1.08 -15.72 -14.49
C LYS A 12 -0.04 -16.70 -14.84
N GLY A 13 -1.23 -16.52 -14.26
CA GLY A 13 -2.33 -17.46 -14.32
C GLY A 13 -2.29 -18.50 -13.19
N GLY A 14 -3.37 -19.24 -13.03
CA GLY A 14 -3.55 -20.25 -11.99
C GLY A 14 -4.44 -19.80 -10.84
N ARG A 15 -4.45 -20.59 -9.76
CA ARG A 15 -5.26 -20.32 -8.57
C ARG A 15 -4.45 -19.52 -7.57
N VAL A 16 -4.99 -18.40 -7.11
CA VAL A 16 -4.36 -17.61 -6.05
C VAL A 16 -4.15 -18.48 -4.82
N ASP A 17 -2.90 -18.61 -4.39
CA ASP A 17 -2.52 -19.24 -3.13
C ASP A 17 -1.92 -18.16 -2.22
N TYR A 18 -2.62 -17.86 -1.12
CA TYR A 18 -2.20 -16.89 -0.10
C TYR A 18 -1.15 -17.44 0.87
N GLY A 19 -0.84 -18.74 0.79
CA GLY A 19 0.06 -19.44 1.71
C GLY A 19 -0.69 -19.97 2.93
N GLU A 20 -0.39 -21.20 3.32
CA GLU A 20 -1.08 -21.89 4.41
C GLU A 20 -0.90 -21.18 5.76
N GLU A 21 0.34 -20.89 6.14
CA GLU A 21 0.64 -20.28 7.44
C GLU A 21 0.08 -18.86 7.55
N HIS A 22 0.21 -18.05 6.49
CA HIS A 22 -0.39 -16.72 6.42
C HIS A 22 -1.92 -16.79 6.62
N SER A 23 -2.58 -17.70 5.90
CA SER A 23 -4.03 -17.85 5.95
C SER A 23 -4.54 -18.33 7.32
N LYS A 24 -3.76 -19.18 8.02
CA LYS A 24 -4.06 -19.58 9.41
C LYS A 24 -3.90 -18.40 10.38
N ILE A 25 -2.82 -17.63 10.26
CA ILE A 25 -2.54 -16.49 11.14
C ILE A 25 -3.62 -15.41 11.02
N TYR A 26 -4.07 -15.13 9.80
CA TYR A 26 -5.01 -14.04 9.52
C TYR A 26 -6.46 -14.51 9.37
N GLY A 27 -6.74 -15.82 9.48
CA GLY A 27 -8.09 -16.36 9.56
C GLY A 27 -8.89 -16.24 8.26
N HIS A 28 -8.26 -16.51 7.13
CA HIS A 28 -8.93 -16.52 5.82
C HIS A 28 -8.60 -17.78 5.01
N SER A 29 -9.24 -17.94 3.84
CA SER A 29 -9.00 -19.09 2.97
C SER A 29 -7.58 -19.06 2.40
N ARG A 30 -6.92 -20.21 2.33
CA ARG A 30 -5.64 -20.36 1.63
C ARG A 30 -5.71 -20.02 0.15
N PHE A 31 -6.80 -20.43 -0.49
CA PHE A 31 -6.94 -20.26 -1.92
C PHE A 31 -8.01 -19.24 -2.29
N GLY A 32 -7.69 -18.38 -3.24
CA GLY A 32 -8.56 -17.36 -3.79
C GLY A 32 -9.09 -17.69 -5.18
N ARG A 33 -9.20 -16.65 -6.01
CA ARG A 33 -9.71 -16.70 -7.38
C ARG A 33 -8.83 -17.59 -8.27
N VAL A 34 -9.45 -18.19 -9.29
CA VAL A 34 -8.76 -18.89 -10.37
C VAL A 34 -8.70 -17.98 -11.59
N TYR A 35 -7.50 -17.82 -12.15
CA TYR A 35 -7.25 -17.17 -13.42
C TYR A 35 -6.90 -18.24 -14.44
N ASP A 36 -7.88 -18.67 -15.24
CA ASP A 36 -7.69 -19.75 -16.23
C ASP A 36 -6.57 -19.44 -17.23
N LYS A 37 -6.41 -18.15 -17.56
CA LYS A 37 -5.31 -17.63 -18.37
C LYS A 37 -4.75 -16.38 -17.71
N GLY A 38 -3.45 -16.40 -17.42
CA GLY A 38 -2.72 -15.23 -16.96
C GLY A 38 -2.67 -14.15 -18.04
N HIS A 39 -2.59 -12.89 -17.63
CA HIS A 39 -2.43 -11.77 -18.55
C HIS A 39 -1.06 -11.73 -19.24
N TYR A 40 -0.04 -12.31 -18.61
CA TYR A 40 1.30 -12.47 -19.17
C TYR A 40 1.93 -13.81 -18.74
N PRO A 41 1.47 -14.96 -19.29
CA PRO A 41 1.90 -16.28 -18.81
C PRO A 41 3.38 -16.60 -19.06
N GLU A 42 3.99 -15.97 -20.08
CA GLU A 42 5.41 -16.10 -20.42
C GLU A 42 6.34 -15.34 -19.48
N TRP A 43 5.79 -14.58 -18.52
CA TRP A 43 6.56 -13.81 -17.55
C TRP A 43 7.60 -14.67 -16.81
N ASP A 44 8.87 -14.34 -17.01
CA ASP A 44 10.02 -14.95 -16.34
C ASP A 44 11.22 -13.98 -16.37
N GLU A 45 12.42 -14.48 -16.04
CA GLU A 45 13.66 -13.69 -16.06
C GLU A 45 14.10 -13.29 -17.48
N GLN A 46 13.76 -14.08 -18.50
CA GLN A 46 14.05 -13.77 -19.90
C GLN A 46 13.00 -12.82 -20.51
N HIS A 47 11.82 -12.75 -19.91
CA HIS A 47 10.70 -11.88 -20.26
C HIS A 47 10.31 -10.99 -19.07
N PRO A 48 11.23 -10.15 -18.56
CA PRO A 48 10.97 -9.37 -17.37
C PRO A 48 10.03 -8.21 -17.66
N ILE A 49 9.32 -7.73 -16.64
CA ILE A 49 8.32 -6.67 -16.80
C ILE A 49 8.70 -5.38 -16.06
N HIS A 50 8.09 -4.29 -16.50
CA HIS A 50 8.13 -2.99 -15.83
C HIS A 50 6.86 -2.80 -14.99
N PHE A 51 7.01 -2.59 -13.69
CA PHE A 51 5.90 -2.20 -12.83
C PHE A 51 5.76 -0.69 -12.76
N VAL A 52 4.54 -0.20 -12.92
CA VAL A 52 4.16 1.19 -12.61
C VAL A 52 3.11 1.16 -11.53
N GLY A 53 3.52 1.43 -10.29
CA GLY A 53 2.67 1.40 -9.11
C GLY A 53 2.26 2.80 -8.69
N HIS A 54 0.95 3.07 -8.68
CA HIS A 54 0.40 4.29 -8.11
C HIS A 54 -0.01 4.07 -6.63
N SER A 55 0.29 5.03 -5.75
CA SER A 55 -0.12 4.99 -4.34
C SER A 55 0.35 3.68 -3.65
N ALA A 56 -0.56 2.93 -3.02
CA ALA A 56 -0.25 1.65 -2.41
C ALA A 56 0.22 0.58 -3.41
N GLY A 57 -0.10 0.71 -4.69
CA GLY A 57 0.33 -0.20 -5.74
C GLY A 57 1.87 -0.27 -5.87
N ALA A 58 2.57 0.81 -5.53
CA ALA A 58 4.04 0.79 -5.47
C ALA A 58 4.57 -0.16 -4.38
N GLN A 59 3.93 -0.20 -3.21
CA GLN A 59 4.28 -1.15 -2.15
C GLN A 59 3.97 -2.59 -2.57
N VAL A 60 2.82 -2.81 -3.23
CA VAL A 60 2.43 -4.13 -3.74
C VAL A 60 3.46 -4.65 -4.74
N ALA A 61 3.91 -3.82 -5.69
CA ALA A 61 4.93 -4.19 -6.66
C ALA A 61 6.27 -4.52 -5.99
N ARG A 62 6.70 -3.73 -5.00
CA ARG A 62 7.94 -3.99 -4.24
C ARG A 62 7.86 -5.30 -3.46
N LEU A 63 6.74 -5.55 -2.79
CA LEU A 63 6.51 -6.80 -2.07
C LEU A 63 6.48 -8.00 -3.01
N LEU A 64 5.81 -7.89 -4.16
CA LEU A 64 5.82 -8.92 -5.18
C LEU A 64 7.25 -9.23 -5.64
N GLN A 65 8.07 -8.21 -5.91
CA GLN A 65 9.45 -8.42 -6.28
C GLN A 65 10.26 -9.15 -5.20
N GLN A 66 10.12 -8.75 -3.93
CA GLN A 66 10.76 -9.47 -2.82
C GLN A 66 10.28 -10.93 -2.74
N MET A 67 8.98 -11.18 -2.91
CA MET A 67 8.42 -12.53 -2.90
C MET A 67 8.93 -13.42 -4.05
N LEU A 68 9.23 -12.82 -5.21
CA LEU A 68 9.86 -13.54 -6.32
C LEU A 68 11.29 -13.95 -5.95
N ALA A 69 12.07 -13.03 -5.36
CA ALA A 69 13.42 -13.28 -4.86
C ALA A 69 13.44 -14.37 -3.77
N ASP A 70 12.46 -14.33 -2.87
CA ASP A 70 12.30 -15.29 -1.77
C ASP A 70 11.69 -16.63 -2.21
N LYS A 71 11.30 -16.77 -3.49
CA LYS A 71 10.64 -17.97 -4.04
C LYS A 71 9.37 -18.36 -3.29
N ALA A 72 8.55 -17.36 -2.95
CA ALA A 72 7.39 -17.52 -2.09
C ALA A 72 6.14 -18.13 -2.79
N PHE A 73 6.26 -18.53 -4.06
CA PHE A 73 5.18 -19.06 -4.89
C PHE A 73 5.36 -20.56 -5.14
N GLU A 74 4.52 -21.38 -4.50
CA GLU A 74 4.57 -22.83 -4.63
C GLU A 74 4.39 -23.27 -6.09
N GLY A 75 5.27 -24.16 -6.56
CA GLY A 75 5.30 -24.61 -7.95
C GLY A 75 6.08 -23.70 -8.92
N TYR A 76 6.68 -22.61 -8.43
CA TYR A 76 7.49 -21.67 -9.21
C TYR A 76 8.88 -21.48 -8.59
N ASP A 77 9.66 -22.56 -8.46
CA ASP A 77 10.94 -22.58 -7.74
C ASP A 77 12.08 -21.78 -8.44
N ASN A 78 11.86 -21.36 -9.68
CA ASN A 78 12.79 -20.59 -10.50
C ASN A 78 12.54 -19.07 -10.46
N THR A 79 11.59 -18.57 -9.66
CA THR A 79 11.39 -17.13 -9.51
C THR A 79 12.63 -16.46 -8.91
N ASN A 80 12.87 -15.22 -9.31
CA ASN A 80 13.88 -14.34 -8.74
C ASN A 80 13.49 -12.88 -8.97
N GLU A 81 14.23 -11.96 -8.37
CA GLU A 81 14.02 -10.51 -8.48
C GLU A 81 14.15 -9.96 -9.91
N ASN A 82 14.89 -10.64 -10.80
CA ASN A 82 15.17 -10.20 -12.17
C ASN A 82 13.97 -10.41 -13.10
N TRP A 83 12.91 -11.08 -12.66
CA TRP A 83 11.61 -11.08 -13.34
C TRP A 83 11.00 -9.66 -13.40
N VAL A 84 11.56 -8.71 -12.63
CA VAL A 84 11.20 -7.30 -12.64
C VAL A 84 12.38 -6.46 -13.15
N LEU A 85 12.22 -5.89 -14.33
CA LEU A 85 13.23 -5.03 -14.96
C LEU A 85 13.23 -3.63 -14.36
N SER A 86 12.05 -3.07 -14.09
CA SER A 86 11.95 -1.78 -13.39
C SER A 86 10.71 -1.65 -12.52
N LEU A 87 10.78 -0.75 -11.55
CA LEU A 87 9.67 -0.36 -10.70
C LEU A 87 9.58 1.17 -10.61
N THR A 88 8.50 1.71 -11.16
CA THR A 88 8.17 3.12 -11.12
C THR A 88 7.07 3.37 -10.11
N SER A 89 7.36 4.20 -9.11
CA SER A 89 6.44 4.65 -8.07
C SER A 89 5.85 6.01 -8.45
N LEU A 90 4.53 6.07 -8.68
CA LEU A 90 3.79 7.31 -8.91
C LEU A 90 3.03 7.67 -7.64
N SER A 91 3.43 8.74 -6.96
CA SER A 91 2.86 9.11 -5.66
C SER A 91 2.78 7.90 -4.73
N GLY A 92 3.84 7.09 -4.66
CA GLY A 92 3.79 5.81 -3.95
C GLY A 92 3.84 5.98 -2.44
N ALA A 93 3.16 5.11 -1.70
CA ALA A 93 3.14 5.15 -0.24
C ALA A 93 4.41 4.52 0.39
N LEU A 94 5.61 4.82 -0.09
CA LEU A 94 6.82 4.01 0.22
C LEU A 94 7.21 4.02 1.71
N ASN A 95 6.72 4.99 2.49
CA ASN A 95 6.92 5.07 3.94
C ASN A 95 5.59 5.24 4.72
N GLY A 96 4.45 4.95 4.08
CA GLY A 96 3.13 5.12 4.68
C GLY A 96 2.62 6.55 4.63
N THR A 97 1.54 6.85 5.35
CA THR A 97 0.98 8.20 5.41
C THR A 97 0.35 8.52 6.75
N THR A 98 0.46 9.78 7.17
CA THR A 98 -0.22 10.32 8.34
C THR A 98 -1.74 10.44 8.16
N ARG A 99 -2.23 10.35 6.91
CA ARG A 99 -3.67 10.39 6.59
C ARG A 99 -4.45 9.25 7.24
N THR A 100 -3.84 8.07 7.36
CA THR A 100 -4.47 6.89 7.99
C THR A 100 -5.01 7.20 9.39
N TYR A 101 -4.28 7.99 10.19
CA TYR A 101 -4.68 8.38 11.54
C TYR A 101 -5.84 9.39 11.58
N LEU A 102 -5.95 10.23 10.53
CA LEU A 102 -7.06 11.16 10.34
C LEU A 102 -8.34 10.42 9.91
N ASP A 103 -8.18 9.37 9.09
CA ASP A 103 -9.29 8.56 8.61
C ASP A 103 -9.85 7.65 9.72
N GLY A 104 -9.01 7.17 10.63
CA GLY A 104 -9.47 6.51 11.85
C GLY A 104 -8.53 5.47 12.45
N MET A 105 -7.32 5.30 11.95
CA MET A 105 -6.33 4.39 12.54
C MET A 105 -5.79 4.95 13.86
N GLN A 106 -5.50 4.05 14.80
CA GLN A 106 -4.88 4.38 16.09
C GLN A 106 -3.38 4.62 15.90
N PRO A 107 -2.84 5.78 16.34
CA PRO A 107 -1.40 6.09 16.24
C PRO A 107 -0.51 5.24 17.14
N GLU A 108 -1.06 4.57 18.15
CA GLU A 108 -0.35 3.74 19.12
C GLU A 108 0.23 2.47 18.48
N ASP A 109 -0.59 1.75 17.71
CA ASP A 109 -0.21 0.48 17.08
C ASP A 109 -0.20 0.52 15.55
N GLY A 110 -0.80 1.55 14.93
CA GLY A 110 -0.95 1.64 13.47
C GLY A 110 -1.82 0.53 12.87
N ARG A 111 -2.59 -0.21 13.68
CA ARG A 111 -3.34 -1.40 13.24
C ARG A 111 -4.80 -1.36 13.68
N SER A 112 -5.07 -0.88 14.88
CA SER A 112 -6.42 -0.80 15.42
C SER A 112 -7.17 0.42 14.90
N LEU A 113 -8.48 0.31 14.78
CA LEU A 113 -9.34 1.44 14.43
C LEU A 113 -9.76 2.17 15.71
N LYS A 114 -9.91 3.50 15.64
CA LYS A 114 -10.57 4.31 16.67
C LYS A 114 -12.02 3.88 16.83
N HIS A 115 -12.55 3.92 18.05
CA HIS A 115 -13.95 3.54 18.32
C HIS A 115 -14.97 4.39 17.56
N VAL A 116 -14.69 5.68 17.37
CA VAL A 116 -15.55 6.62 16.64
C VAL A 116 -14.73 7.29 15.54
N SER A 117 -14.97 6.93 14.29
CA SER A 117 -14.34 7.53 13.11
C SER A 117 -15.14 7.27 11.84
N LEU A 118 -14.88 8.05 10.78
CA LEU A 118 -15.47 7.78 9.46
C LEU A 118 -15.09 6.39 8.95
N LEU A 119 -13.87 5.95 9.22
CA LEU A 119 -13.39 4.62 8.85
C LEU A 119 -14.18 3.49 9.51
N GLN A 120 -14.72 3.68 10.72
CA GLN A 120 -15.64 2.71 11.32
C GLN A 120 -16.93 2.57 10.52
N LEU A 121 -17.50 3.69 10.05
CA LEU A 121 -18.69 3.65 9.20
C LEU A 121 -18.40 2.95 7.87
N CYS A 122 -17.25 3.26 7.25
CA CYS A 122 -16.80 2.58 6.04
C CYS A 122 -16.62 1.07 6.27
N ARG A 123 -15.99 0.68 7.38
CA ARG A 123 -15.84 -0.72 7.79
C ARG A 123 -17.20 -1.43 7.85
N LEU A 124 -18.18 -0.86 8.55
CA LEU A 124 -19.52 -1.45 8.65
C LEU A 124 -20.16 -1.59 7.26
N GLY A 125 -20.06 -0.55 6.43
CA GLY A 125 -20.57 -0.55 5.06
C GLY A 125 -19.95 -1.65 4.20
N VAL A 126 -18.62 -1.83 4.27
CA VAL A 126 -17.90 -2.86 3.53
C VAL A 126 -18.29 -4.26 4.01
N ILE A 127 -18.37 -4.50 5.32
CA ILE A 127 -18.79 -5.79 5.87
C ILE A 127 -20.19 -6.17 5.36
N VAL A 128 -21.14 -5.23 5.42
CA VAL A 128 -22.51 -5.45 4.93
C VAL A 128 -22.52 -5.66 3.42
N TYR A 129 -21.75 -4.87 2.67
CA TYR A 129 -21.62 -4.99 1.22
C TYR A 129 -21.13 -6.39 0.80
N ASP A 130 -20.02 -6.86 1.38
CA ASP A 130 -19.43 -8.16 1.07
C ASP A 130 -20.29 -9.32 1.55
N TRP A 131 -21.02 -9.13 2.65
CA TRP A 131 -22.01 -10.11 3.13
C TRP A 131 -23.21 -10.24 2.19
N LEU A 132 -23.77 -9.13 1.70
CA LEU A 132 -24.89 -9.15 0.75
C LEU A 132 -24.54 -9.88 -0.56
N ASP A 133 -23.27 -9.81 -0.98
CA ASP A 133 -22.71 -10.58 -2.10
C ASP A 133 -23.54 -10.46 -3.39
N ILE A 134 -23.98 -9.23 -3.70
CA ILE A 134 -24.82 -8.95 -4.86
C ILE A 134 -23.95 -8.94 -6.13
N PRO A 135 -24.16 -9.86 -7.11
CA PRO A 135 -23.26 -9.99 -8.26
C PRO A 135 -23.13 -8.72 -9.10
N LEU A 136 -24.22 -7.99 -9.33
CA LEU A 136 -24.21 -6.75 -10.11
C LEU A 136 -23.32 -5.68 -9.44
N LEU A 137 -23.44 -5.52 -8.12
CA LEU A 137 -22.62 -4.57 -7.38
C LEU A 137 -21.15 -4.99 -7.38
N LYS A 138 -20.86 -6.29 -7.19
CA LYS A 138 -19.48 -6.80 -7.19
C LYS A 138 -18.83 -6.75 -8.56
N SER A 139 -19.62 -6.86 -9.63
CA SER A 139 -19.13 -6.65 -10.99
C SER A 139 -18.76 -5.18 -11.26
N TYR A 140 -19.44 -4.24 -10.61
CA TYR A 140 -19.13 -2.82 -10.69
C TYR A 140 -17.90 -2.45 -9.84
N TYR A 141 -17.85 -2.92 -8.59
CA TYR A 141 -16.72 -2.65 -7.70
C TYR A 141 -16.58 -3.74 -6.63
N ASN A 142 -15.48 -4.48 -6.62
CA ASN A 142 -15.21 -5.51 -5.61
C ASN A 142 -14.09 -5.03 -4.66
N PHE A 143 -14.33 -5.08 -3.35
CA PHE A 143 -13.36 -4.69 -2.32
C PHE A 143 -12.22 -5.70 -2.13
N GLY A 144 -12.32 -6.90 -2.70
CA GLY A 144 -11.25 -7.90 -2.68
C GLY A 144 -11.25 -8.81 -1.45
N PHE A 145 -12.32 -8.85 -0.66
CA PHE A 145 -12.41 -9.68 0.55
C PHE A 145 -13.00 -11.09 0.33
N ASP A 146 -13.04 -11.55 -0.93
CA ASP A 146 -13.65 -12.84 -1.30
C ASP A 146 -13.02 -14.03 -0.53
N HIS A 147 -11.72 -13.96 -0.19
CA HIS A 147 -11.00 -14.99 0.56
C HIS A 147 -11.43 -15.13 2.03
N PHE A 148 -12.08 -14.12 2.60
CA PHE A 148 -12.71 -14.19 3.93
C PHE A 148 -14.08 -14.86 3.92
N ASN A 149 -14.64 -15.22 2.75
CA ASN A 149 -15.91 -15.93 2.62
C ASN A 149 -17.11 -15.27 3.34
N LEU A 150 -17.17 -13.94 3.35
CA LEU A 150 -18.18 -13.19 4.11
C LEU A 150 -19.61 -13.32 3.56
N SER A 151 -19.80 -13.78 2.33
CA SER A 151 -21.11 -13.93 1.67
C SER A 151 -22.16 -14.59 2.58
N TRP A 152 -23.39 -14.05 2.57
CA TRP A 152 -24.52 -14.55 3.36
C TRP A 152 -24.81 -16.04 3.11
N ARG A 153 -24.49 -16.54 1.91
CA ARG A 153 -24.63 -17.96 1.55
C ARG A 153 -23.66 -18.87 2.30
N LYS A 154 -22.53 -18.33 2.74
CA LYS A 154 -21.45 -19.05 3.43
C LYS A 154 -21.46 -18.79 4.94
N SER A 155 -21.58 -17.52 5.34
CA SER A 155 -21.42 -17.08 6.73
C SER A 155 -22.75 -16.95 7.50
N GLY A 156 -23.88 -16.81 6.79
CA GLY A 156 -25.18 -16.56 7.40
C GLY A 156 -25.25 -15.26 8.21
N ILE A 157 -26.35 -15.05 8.94
CA ILE A 157 -26.55 -13.82 9.73
C ILE A 157 -25.67 -13.78 10.99
N TRP A 158 -25.36 -14.94 11.58
CA TRP A 158 -24.49 -15.04 12.74
C TRP A 158 -23.05 -14.69 12.39
N GLY A 159 -22.55 -15.14 11.23
CA GLY A 159 -21.21 -14.75 10.75
C GLY A 159 -21.11 -13.25 10.45
N LEU A 160 -22.20 -12.61 10.00
CA LEU A 160 -22.25 -11.15 9.88
C LEU A 160 -22.11 -10.48 11.26
N LEU A 161 -22.89 -10.92 12.25
CA LEU A 161 -22.82 -10.37 13.60
C LEU A 161 -21.42 -10.54 14.21
N ASP A 162 -20.80 -11.71 14.05
CA ASP A 162 -19.42 -11.94 14.51
C ASP A 162 -18.41 -11.01 13.85
N CYS A 163 -18.53 -10.76 12.55
CA CYS A 163 -17.65 -9.83 11.84
C CYS A 163 -17.89 -8.36 12.26
N LEU A 164 -19.16 -7.97 12.48
CA LEU A 164 -19.53 -6.64 12.96
C LEU A 164 -19.07 -6.38 14.40
N LEU A 165 -19.10 -7.40 15.25
CA LEU A 165 -18.57 -7.34 16.62
C LEU A 165 -17.03 -7.37 16.67
N GLY A 166 -16.39 -7.66 15.54
CA GLY A 166 -14.93 -7.69 15.43
C GLY A 166 -14.31 -8.99 15.92
N ASN A 167 -15.08 -10.09 15.99
CA ASN A 167 -14.56 -11.41 16.33
C ASN A 167 -13.84 -12.08 15.15
N THR A 168 -14.25 -11.77 13.91
CA THR A 168 -13.75 -12.40 12.68
C THR A 168 -13.68 -11.41 11.52
N GLY A 169 -12.93 -11.79 10.48
CA GLY A 169 -12.90 -11.06 9.20
C GLY A 169 -11.72 -10.09 9.02
N PRO A 170 -11.71 -9.35 7.90
CA PRO A 170 -10.54 -8.62 7.42
C PRO A 170 -10.04 -7.57 8.42
N PHE A 171 -10.96 -6.79 8.99
CA PHE A 171 -10.61 -5.67 9.88
C PHE A 171 -10.06 -6.13 11.23
N THR A 172 -10.49 -7.29 11.74
CA THR A 172 -9.95 -7.88 12.98
C THR A 172 -8.57 -8.49 12.75
N SER A 173 -8.39 -9.17 11.61
CA SER A 173 -7.10 -9.79 11.26
C SER A 173 -6.00 -8.74 11.07
N GLY A 174 -6.34 -7.52 10.68
CA GLY A 174 -5.37 -6.50 10.28
C GLY A 174 -4.70 -6.78 8.93
N ASP A 175 -5.12 -7.81 8.20
CA ASP A 175 -4.65 -8.13 6.85
C ASP A 175 -5.53 -7.42 5.80
N TRP A 176 -5.40 -6.10 5.79
CA TRP A 176 -6.06 -5.21 4.84
C TRP A 176 -5.20 -3.95 4.67
N ILE A 177 -5.58 -3.09 3.72
CA ILE A 177 -4.64 -2.11 3.18
C ILE A 177 -4.19 -1.02 4.17
N LEU A 178 -5.06 -0.55 5.08
CA LEU A 178 -4.72 0.62 5.90
C LEU A 178 -3.63 0.39 6.95
N PRO A 179 -3.59 -0.75 7.66
CA PRO A 179 -2.46 -1.10 8.52
C PRO A 179 -1.11 -0.96 7.82
N ASP A 180 -0.98 -1.48 6.60
CA ASP A 180 0.26 -1.40 5.80
C ASP A 180 0.60 0.05 5.40
N LEU A 181 -0.40 0.92 5.25
CA LEU A 181 -0.24 2.34 4.91
C LEU A 181 0.04 3.25 6.12
N THR A 182 0.00 2.74 7.36
CA THR A 182 0.48 3.49 8.51
C THR A 182 2.00 3.59 8.50
N LEU A 183 2.57 4.54 9.26
CA LEU A 183 4.03 4.66 9.36
C LEU A 183 4.63 3.38 9.95
N GLN A 184 4.00 2.82 10.98
CA GLN A 184 4.43 1.58 11.63
C GLN A 184 4.36 0.39 10.68
N GLY A 185 3.24 0.23 9.96
CA GLY A 185 3.05 -0.86 9.00
C GLY A 185 4.05 -0.77 7.85
N SER A 186 4.26 0.43 7.29
CA SER A 186 5.22 0.64 6.22
C SER A 186 6.67 0.42 6.67
N ILE A 187 7.03 0.78 7.91
CA ILE A 187 8.34 0.45 8.50
C ILE A 187 8.53 -1.06 8.59
N LYS A 188 7.53 -1.77 9.14
CA LYS A 188 7.57 -3.23 9.27
C LYS A 188 7.66 -3.91 7.90
N LEU A 189 6.96 -3.39 6.90
CA LEU A 189 7.05 -3.87 5.54
C LEU A 189 8.48 -3.64 4.99
N ASN A 190 8.95 -2.39 5.02
CA ASN A 190 10.26 -2.02 4.49
C ASN A 190 11.42 -2.75 5.17
N SER A 191 11.32 -3.15 6.44
CA SER A 191 12.39 -3.91 7.10
C SER A 191 12.68 -5.28 6.45
N SER A 192 11.72 -5.79 5.68
CA SER A 192 11.86 -7.06 4.94
C SER A 192 12.06 -6.89 3.44
N LEU A 193 11.93 -5.66 2.91
CA LEU A 193 12.03 -5.39 1.48
C LEU A 193 13.41 -4.87 1.14
N GLN A 194 13.97 -5.32 0.02
CA GLN A 194 15.26 -4.87 -0.49
C GLN A 194 15.10 -3.99 -1.75
N THR A 195 16.15 -3.24 -2.08
CA THR A 195 16.35 -2.67 -3.42
C THR A 195 17.33 -3.59 -4.15
N PHE A 196 16.91 -4.18 -5.27
CA PHE A 196 17.69 -5.20 -5.96
C PHE A 196 18.66 -4.58 -6.98
N PRO A 197 19.91 -5.08 -7.06
CA PRO A 197 20.99 -4.42 -7.82
C PRO A 197 20.76 -4.36 -9.33
N ASN A 198 19.95 -5.26 -9.90
CA ASN A 198 19.71 -5.36 -11.34
C ASN A 198 18.38 -4.71 -11.78
N THR A 199 17.65 -4.07 -10.86
CA THR A 199 16.35 -3.45 -11.14
C THR A 199 16.46 -1.93 -11.14
N PHE A 200 15.82 -1.29 -12.11
CA PHE A 200 15.73 0.17 -12.15
C PHE A 200 14.56 0.67 -11.31
N TYR A 201 14.80 1.61 -10.39
CA TYR A 201 13.75 2.17 -9.53
C TYR A 201 13.57 3.66 -9.81
N PHE A 202 12.33 4.08 -10.00
CA PHE A 202 11.97 5.48 -10.24
C PHE A 202 10.89 5.90 -9.25
N SER A 203 10.92 7.15 -8.82
CA SER A 203 9.88 7.72 -7.96
C SER A 203 9.50 9.14 -8.36
N TYR A 204 8.21 9.29 -8.61
CA TYR A 204 7.57 10.56 -8.91
C TYR A 204 6.76 10.98 -7.68
N ALA A 205 7.32 11.91 -6.92
CA ALA A 205 6.64 12.49 -5.78
C ALA A 205 5.76 13.66 -6.22
N THR A 206 4.60 13.79 -5.58
CA THR A 206 3.62 14.84 -5.81
C THR A 206 3.46 15.71 -4.56
N LYS A 207 3.11 16.97 -4.77
CA LYS A 207 2.85 17.93 -3.68
C LYS A 207 1.74 18.90 -4.09
N ARG A 208 0.79 19.16 -3.20
CA ARG A 208 -0.25 20.19 -3.33
C ARG A 208 -0.24 21.18 -2.16
N THR A 209 0.92 21.36 -1.55
CA THR A 209 1.19 22.30 -0.46
C THR A 209 2.20 23.38 -0.86
N THR A 210 2.12 24.53 -0.21
CA THR A 210 3.07 25.64 -0.28
C THR A 210 3.36 26.15 1.12
N LYS A 211 4.51 26.80 1.32
CA LYS A 211 4.87 27.41 2.60
C LYS A 211 4.57 28.90 2.57
N PHE A 212 3.77 29.37 3.52
CA PHE A 212 3.46 30.78 3.71
C PHE A 212 3.73 31.17 5.17
N MET A 213 4.62 32.14 5.39
CA MET A 213 5.04 32.59 6.72
C MET A 213 5.51 31.43 7.64
N GLY A 214 6.18 30.43 7.08
CA GLY A 214 6.65 29.25 7.83
C GLY A 214 5.60 28.18 8.09
N ILE A 215 4.35 28.39 7.66
CA ILE A 215 3.24 27.43 7.81
C ILE A 215 2.99 26.74 6.46
N THR A 216 2.90 25.41 6.48
CA THR A 216 2.55 24.61 5.30
C THR A 216 1.02 24.63 5.09
N MET A 217 0.58 25.05 3.91
CA MET A 217 -0.84 25.20 3.55
C MET A 217 -1.11 24.69 2.12
N PRO A 218 -2.38 24.39 1.75
CA PRO A 218 -2.72 24.02 0.38
C PRO A 218 -2.25 25.04 -0.65
N SER A 219 -1.67 24.59 -1.77
CA SER A 219 -1.05 25.45 -2.78
C SER A 219 -2.05 26.23 -3.63
N SER A 220 -3.27 25.70 -3.81
CA SER A 220 -4.33 26.35 -4.57
C SER A 220 -5.71 25.87 -4.13
N VAL A 221 -6.66 26.80 -3.99
CA VAL A 221 -8.07 26.47 -3.71
C VAL A 221 -8.77 25.90 -4.95
N LEU A 222 -8.40 26.37 -6.15
CA LEU A 222 -9.03 25.97 -7.42
C LEU A 222 -8.30 24.82 -8.13
N GLY A 223 -7.00 24.63 -7.83
CA GLY A 223 -6.17 23.57 -8.43
C GLY A 223 -6.24 22.23 -7.69
N ILE A 224 -6.90 22.18 -6.54
CA ILE A 224 -7.07 20.96 -5.73
C ILE A 224 -8.55 20.58 -5.73
N HIS A 225 -8.83 19.30 -5.97
CA HIS A 225 -10.20 18.80 -5.91
C HIS A 225 -10.80 19.10 -4.52
N PRO A 226 -12.04 19.61 -4.40
CA PRO A 226 -12.62 20.05 -3.13
C PRO A 226 -12.57 18.99 -2.01
N LEU A 227 -12.78 17.71 -2.36
CA LEU A 227 -12.67 16.59 -1.40
C LEU A 227 -11.26 16.37 -0.87
N LEU A 228 -10.23 16.76 -1.62
CA LEU A 228 -8.83 16.64 -1.23
C LEU A 228 -8.32 17.89 -0.52
N PHE A 229 -8.88 19.08 -0.78
CA PHE A 229 -8.44 20.33 -0.17
C PHE A 229 -8.42 20.26 1.37
N ILE A 230 -9.51 19.77 1.97
CA ILE A 230 -9.61 19.57 3.42
C ILE A 230 -8.55 18.57 3.91
N ARG A 231 -8.29 17.51 3.14
CA ARG A 231 -7.27 16.51 3.50
C ARG A 231 -5.86 17.08 3.43
N VAL A 232 -5.56 17.89 2.41
CA VAL A 232 -4.28 18.59 2.28
C VAL A 232 -4.03 19.45 3.51
N LEU A 233 -5.03 20.23 3.92
CA LEU A 233 -4.95 21.09 5.10
C LEU A 233 -4.76 20.27 6.39
N GLN A 234 -5.57 19.23 6.60
CA GLN A 234 -5.51 18.40 7.80
C GLN A 234 -4.17 17.67 7.93
N MET A 235 -3.63 17.15 6.82
CA MET A 235 -2.32 16.49 6.82
C MET A 235 -1.19 17.48 7.11
N SER A 236 -1.25 18.68 6.55
CA SER A 236 -0.24 19.73 6.78
C SER A 236 -0.18 20.21 8.23
N GLN A 237 -1.29 20.13 8.96
CA GLN A 237 -1.41 20.60 10.35
C GLN A 237 -1.42 19.46 11.38
N ARG A 238 -1.28 18.21 10.93
CA ARG A 238 -1.35 17.05 11.82
C ARG A 238 -0.13 17.03 12.72
N ARG A 239 -0.34 17.00 14.02
CA ARG A 239 0.69 16.77 15.04
C ARG A 239 0.55 15.38 15.62
N HIS A 240 1.67 14.69 15.86
CA HIS A 240 1.65 13.42 16.56
C HIS A 240 1.27 13.64 18.04
N PRO A 241 0.40 12.81 18.63
CA PRO A 241 0.05 12.95 20.04
C PRO A 241 1.29 12.84 20.94
N SER A 242 1.45 13.76 21.89
CA SER A 242 2.65 13.87 22.74
C SER A 242 2.73 12.81 23.84
N ASP A 243 1.60 12.19 24.16
CA ASP A 243 1.44 11.11 25.15
C ASP A 243 1.78 9.72 24.59
N ILE A 244 2.03 9.63 23.27
CA ILE A 244 2.32 8.39 22.56
C ILE A 244 3.78 8.39 22.12
N SER A 245 4.42 7.23 22.17
CA SER A 245 5.76 7.06 21.62
C SER A 245 5.78 7.37 20.13
N SER A 246 6.76 8.16 19.70
CA SER A 246 6.96 8.44 18.27
C SER A 246 7.02 7.16 17.43
N PRO A 247 6.51 7.18 16.19
CA PRO A 247 6.44 5.99 15.33
C PRO A 247 7.83 5.42 15.00
N TYR A 248 8.86 6.27 15.03
CA TYR A 248 10.25 5.88 14.90
C TYR A 248 11.16 6.93 15.55
N LYS A 249 12.42 6.55 15.80
CA LYS A 249 13.43 7.42 16.39
C LYS A 249 13.75 8.60 15.46
N GLY A 250 13.65 9.82 15.97
CA GLY A 250 13.93 11.04 15.18
C GLY A 250 12.74 11.53 14.35
N TYR A 251 11.55 10.98 14.56
CA TYR A 251 10.32 11.49 13.95
C TYR A 251 10.10 12.97 14.29
N ARG A 252 9.75 13.76 13.27
CA ARG A 252 9.39 15.17 13.37
C ARG A 252 8.15 15.42 12.53
N ASP A 253 7.16 16.11 13.09
CA ASP A 253 5.92 16.41 12.36
C ASP A 253 6.20 17.27 11.12
N GLU A 254 7.17 18.19 11.20
CA GLU A 254 7.51 19.13 10.13
C GLU A 254 7.96 18.44 8.83
N ASP A 255 8.55 17.25 8.95
CA ASP A 255 9.02 16.47 7.81
C ASP A 255 7.84 15.83 7.03
N TRP A 256 6.66 15.74 7.65
CA TRP A 256 5.45 15.12 7.11
C TRP A 256 4.36 16.11 6.70
N GLU A 257 4.62 17.43 6.73
CA GLU A 257 3.60 18.43 6.42
C GLU A 257 3.28 18.50 4.92
N ASP A 258 4.31 18.46 4.06
CA ASP A 258 4.12 18.50 2.61
C ASP A 258 3.40 17.23 2.12
N ASN A 259 2.36 17.40 1.30
CA ASN A 259 1.50 16.30 0.88
C ASN A 259 0.69 16.63 -0.39
N ASP A 260 0.04 15.64 -0.99
CA ASP A 260 -0.86 15.79 -2.14
C ASP A 260 -2.36 15.59 -1.81
N GLY A 261 -2.69 15.47 -0.53
CA GLY A 261 -4.04 15.17 -0.01
C GLY A 261 -4.33 13.69 0.21
N ALA A 262 -3.45 12.80 -0.27
CA ALA A 262 -3.52 11.37 0.01
C ALA A 262 -2.29 10.88 0.78
N LEU A 263 -1.10 11.30 0.36
CA LEU A 263 0.17 10.85 0.92
C LEU A 263 1.08 12.04 1.18
N ASN A 264 1.98 11.89 2.15
CA ASN A 264 2.97 12.90 2.49
C ASN A 264 4.10 12.84 1.46
N THR A 265 4.56 13.98 0.96
CA THR A 265 5.57 14.08 -0.12
C THR A 265 6.85 13.34 0.25
N ILE A 266 7.31 13.45 1.51
CA ILE A 266 8.50 12.73 2.00
C ILE A 266 8.37 11.20 1.81
N SER A 267 7.15 10.67 1.95
CA SER A 267 6.88 9.24 1.85
C SER A 267 7.01 8.72 0.42
N MET A 268 6.84 9.58 -0.58
CA MET A 268 6.82 9.20 -2.00
C MET A 268 8.20 9.13 -2.63
N THR A 269 9.20 9.75 -1.99
CA THR A 269 10.56 9.91 -2.56
C THR A 269 11.26 8.58 -2.75
N HIS A 270 11.43 7.79 -1.71
CA HIS A 270 12.03 6.45 -1.76
C HIS A 270 11.74 5.75 -0.43
N PRO A 271 12.03 4.45 -0.27
CA PRO A 271 11.93 3.80 1.03
C PRO A 271 13.03 4.37 1.96
N ARG A 272 12.63 5.19 2.93
CA ARG A 272 13.50 5.91 3.88
C ARG A 272 13.61 5.19 5.22
N LEU A 273 12.56 4.49 5.62
CA LEU A 273 12.40 3.91 6.95
C LEU A 273 12.22 2.40 6.87
N PRO A 274 12.75 1.60 7.82
CA PRO A 274 13.56 2.04 8.96
C PRO A 274 15.03 2.34 8.59
N VAL A 275 15.50 1.79 7.48
CA VAL A 275 16.83 2.05 6.91
C VAL A 275 16.62 2.67 5.54
N GLU A 276 17.36 3.72 5.23
CA GLU A 276 17.22 4.42 3.97
C GLU A 276 17.81 3.58 2.83
N HIS A 277 17.01 3.33 1.80
CA HIS A 277 17.44 2.59 0.62
C HIS A 277 18.33 3.47 -0.26
N PRO A 278 19.26 2.87 -1.05
CA PRO A 278 20.08 3.60 -2.00
C PRO A 278 19.22 4.46 -2.94
N ASN A 279 19.56 5.74 -3.04
CA ASN A 279 18.78 6.71 -3.81
C ASN A 279 19.68 7.81 -4.38
N HIS A 280 19.19 8.44 -5.44
CA HIS A 280 19.81 9.58 -6.11
C HIS A 280 18.72 10.54 -6.56
N LEU A 281 18.80 11.80 -6.13
CA LEU A 281 17.91 12.86 -6.59
C LEU A 281 18.33 13.30 -7.98
N VAL A 282 17.44 13.13 -8.95
CA VAL A 282 17.62 13.57 -10.33
C VAL A 282 17.38 15.08 -10.41
N ILE A 283 18.39 15.81 -10.85
CA ILE A 283 18.35 17.27 -11.04
C ILE A 283 18.35 17.59 -12.53
N ASP A 284 19.19 16.90 -13.30
CA ASP A 284 19.40 17.16 -14.74
C ASP A 284 19.26 15.88 -15.57
N GLU A 285 19.02 16.00 -16.87
CA GLU A 285 18.91 14.84 -17.78
C GLU A 285 20.20 14.01 -17.85
N SER A 286 21.35 14.60 -17.51
CA SER A 286 22.63 13.91 -17.41
C SER A 286 22.65 12.83 -16.32
N ASP A 287 21.80 12.93 -15.30
CA ASP A 287 21.74 11.97 -14.19
C ASP A 287 21.16 10.61 -14.64
N PHE A 288 20.55 10.55 -15.83
CA PHE A 288 20.11 9.29 -16.45
C PHE A 288 21.20 8.60 -17.29
N SER A 289 22.42 9.16 -17.39
CA SER A 289 23.45 8.69 -18.32
C SER A 289 24.81 8.37 -17.64
N PRO A 290 25.13 7.08 -17.39
CA PRO A 290 24.30 5.90 -17.64
C PRO A 290 23.22 5.72 -16.58
N LEU A 291 22.10 5.12 -16.97
CA LEU A 291 21.03 4.76 -16.06
C LEU A 291 21.53 3.67 -15.11
N GLN A 292 21.49 3.94 -13.80
CA GLN A 292 22.02 3.02 -12.78
C GLN A 292 20.90 2.18 -12.16
N PRO A 293 20.97 0.83 -12.21
CA PRO A 293 20.07 -0.03 -11.46
C PRO A 293 20.49 -0.11 -9.99
N GLY A 294 19.64 -0.68 -9.13
CA GLY A 294 19.94 -0.88 -7.71
C GLY A 294 19.82 0.37 -6.84
N ILE A 295 19.40 1.50 -7.41
CA ILE A 295 19.17 2.75 -6.70
C ILE A 295 17.80 3.33 -7.09
N TRP A 296 17.18 4.05 -6.16
CA TRP A 296 15.98 4.85 -6.41
C TRP A 296 16.34 6.18 -7.05
N LEU A 297 16.00 6.36 -8.33
CA LEU A 297 16.08 7.63 -9.03
C LEU A 297 14.86 8.47 -8.63
N VAL A 298 15.09 9.42 -7.74
CA VAL A 298 14.06 10.32 -7.19
C VAL A 298 13.91 11.50 -8.12
N LEU A 299 12.78 11.61 -8.82
CA LEU A 299 12.53 12.70 -9.74
C LEU A 299 12.07 13.98 -9.02
N PRO A 300 12.23 15.16 -9.64
CA PRO A 300 11.73 16.41 -9.09
C PRO A 300 10.24 16.34 -8.72
N VAL A 301 9.91 16.90 -7.55
CA VAL A 301 8.54 16.86 -7.02
C VAL A 301 7.60 17.65 -7.91
N ALA A 302 6.54 17.00 -8.39
CA ALA A 302 5.49 17.65 -9.18
C ALA A 302 4.51 18.43 -8.26
N SER A 303 4.30 19.72 -8.55
CA SER A 303 3.47 20.65 -7.75
C SER A 303 2.10 20.97 -8.35
#